data_AF-A0A955X0Y2-F1
#
_entry.id   AF-A0A955X0Y2-F1
#
_cell.length_a   1.000
_cell.length_b   1.000
_cell.length_c   1.000
_cell.angle_alpha   90.00
_cell.angle_beta   90.00
_cell.angle_gamma   90.00
#
_symmetry.space_group_name_H-M   'P 1'
#
loop_
_entity.id
_entity.type
_entity.pdbx_description
1 polymer ?
#
loop_
_entity_poly.entity_id
_entity_poly.type
_entity_poly.pdbx_seq_one_letter_code
_entity_poly.pdbx_strand_id
1 'polypeptide(L)'
;LAWWLGNLPQAELPLLPPLAGQWQLLPSALAVMFWCFVGIEAFTHLGEEFRRPARDFPLALLGGVLLAGLVYWACSVAVLSFHTYGDVHSDAGALPRLYQLLLGEQARWLVALVGYLACFASMNLYIQGFARLIWSLADEGKLPARLAARNRHGQPARALHLVILACAASAVVASLAGLGVDDLIRYANGNFVLIYLLSMAAGVCLLRGPLRLLAAVACLLCAAVLLMLGQDAAYVLGLLLGLLALPRRRRR
;
A
#
# COMPACT_ATOMS: atom_id res chain seq x y z
N LEU A 1 7.35 -19.97 14.65
CA LEU A 1 8.63 -19.98 15.42
C LEU A 1 8.55 -19.05 16.62
N ALA A 2 8.33 -17.75 16.46
CA ALA A 2 8.20 -16.81 17.60
C ALA A 2 7.16 -17.21 18.66
N TRP A 3 6.02 -17.78 18.24
CA TRP A 3 4.97 -18.26 19.16
C TRP A 3 5.38 -19.44 20.05
N TRP A 4 6.21 -20.34 19.52
CA TRP A 4 6.61 -21.56 20.21
C TRP A 4 7.94 -21.41 20.94
N LEU A 5 8.91 -20.70 20.36
CA LEU A 5 10.21 -20.42 20.98
C LEU A 5 10.15 -19.27 21.99
N GLY A 6 9.23 -18.33 21.79
CA GLY A 6 9.11 -17.13 22.61
C GLY A 6 8.24 -17.28 23.86
N ASN A 7 7.68 -18.47 24.10
CA ASN A 7 6.82 -18.76 25.23
C ASN A 7 5.66 -17.73 25.39
N LEU A 8 5.13 -17.25 24.25
CA LEU A 8 4.05 -16.27 24.17
C LEU A 8 2.75 -16.63 24.92
N PRO A 9 2.34 -17.91 25.11
CA PRO A 9 1.16 -18.20 25.93
C PRO A 9 1.37 -17.99 27.44
N GLN A 10 2.62 -17.79 27.92
CA GLN A 10 2.94 -17.55 29.34
C GLN A 10 3.33 -16.10 29.64
N ALA A 11 3.79 -15.33 28.65
CA ALA A 11 3.87 -13.89 28.77
C ALA A 11 2.43 -13.37 28.90
N GLU A 12 2.09 -12.67 29.98
CA GLU A 12 0.83 -11.93 30.06
C GLU A 12 0.68 -11.18 28.73
N LEU A 13 -0.30 -11.57 27.90
CA LEU A 13 -0.63 -10.84 26.68
C LEU A 13 -0.71 -9.38 27.13
N PRO A 14 0.17 -8.47 26.66
CA PRO A 14 0.09 -7.11 27.11
C PRO A 14 -1.27 -6.62 26.65
N LEU A 15 -2.20 -6.51 27.62
CA LEU A 15 -3.43 -5.79 27.46
C LEU A 15 -2.97 -4.44 26.92
N LEU A 16 -3.44 -4.11 25.70
CA LEU A 16 -3.16 -2.90 24.95
C LEU A 16 -2.59 -1.79 25.85
N PRO A 17 -1.40 -1.21 25.56
CA PRO A 17 -0.84 -0.16 26.40
C PRO A 17 -1.95 0.84 26.72
N PRO A 18 -2.12 1.23 28.01
CA PRO A 18 -3.32 1.91 28.45
C PRO A 18 -3.60 3.11 27.54
N LEU A 19 -4.69 3.03 26.78
CA LEU A 19 -5.15 4.02 25.78
C LEU A 19 -5.53 5.39 26.41
N ALA A 20 -5.12 5.64 27.66
CA ALA A 20 -5.46 6.79 28.47
C ALA A 20 -5.06 8.10 27.76
N GLY A 21 -6.02 8.66 27.01
CA GLY A 21 -5.91 9.95 26.32
C GLY A 21 -5.36 9.91 24.89
N GLN A 22 -4.90 8.77 24.37
CA GLN A 22 -4.22 8.70 23.05
C GLN A 22 -5.15 8.36 21.88
N TRP A 23 -6.48 8.47 22.05
CA TRP A 23 -7.46 8.25 20.99
C TRP A 23 -7.23 9.11 19.73
N GLN A 24 -6.53 10.23 19.89
CA GLN A 24 -6.12 11.13 18.83
C GLN A 24 -5.07 10.53 17.87
N LEU A 25 -4.34 9.49 18.30
CA LEU A 25 -3.36 8.78 17.48
C LEU A 25 -3.97 7.61 16.71
N LEU A 26 -5.22 7.23 17.02
CA LEU A 26 -5.90 6.12 16.36
C LEU A 26 -6.07 6.35 14.85
N PRO A 27 -6.45 7.55 14.36
CA PRO A 27 -6.62 7.79 12.93
C PRO A 27 -5.32 7.65 12.14
N SER A 28 -4.20 8.15 12.67
CA SER A 28 -2.90 8.04 12.00
C SER A 28 -2.38 6.61 11.98
N ALA A 29 -2.58 5.84 13.06
CA ALA A 29 -2.26 4.42 13.10
C ALA A 29 -3.14 3.61 12.11
N LEU A 30 -4.44 3.90 12.03
CA LEU A 30 -5.35 3.27 11.08
C LEU A 30 -4.96 3.58 9.62
N ALA A 31 -4.51 4.80 9.34
CA ALA A 31 -4.01 5.16 8.01
C ALA A 31 -2.78 4.31 7.63
N VAL A 32 -1.83 4.12 8.53
CA VAL A 32 -0.68 3.23 8.27
C VAL A 32 -1.11 1.76 8.15
N MET A 33 -2.07 1.29 8.97
CA MET A 33 -2.61 -0.07 8.82
C MET A 33 -3.31 -0.29 7.48
N PHE A 34 -3.95 0.74 6.92
CA PHE A 34 -4.56 0.66 5.59
C PHE A 34 -3.53 0.33 4.51
N TRP A 35 -2.31 0.86 4.62
CA TRP A 35 -1.20 0.57 3.71
C TRP A 35 -0.91 -0.94 3.59
N CYS A 36 -1.05 -1.68 4.68
CA CYS A 36 -0.80 -3.13 4.71
C CYS A 36 -1.77 -3.94 3.83
N PHE A 37 -2.90 -3.33 3.43
CA PHE A 37 -3.90 -3.93 2.54
C PHE A 37 -3.95 -3.25 1.16
N VAL A 38 -3.13 -2.22 0.92
CA VAL A 38 -2.94 -1.65 -0.42
C VAL A 38 -2.25 -2.70 -1.30
N GLY A 39 -2.70 -2.84 -2.54
CA GLY A 39 -2.23 -3.86 -3.48
C GLY A 39 -3.26 -4.96 -3.76
N ILE A 40 -4.36 -5.02 -3.00
CA ILE A 40 -5.48 -5.93 -3.32
C ILE A 40 -6.07 -5.66 -4.71
N GLU A 41 -5.98 -4.42 -5.19
CA GLU A 41 -6.44 -4.00 -6.50
C GLU A 41 -5.67 -4.68 -7.63
N ALA A 42 -4.39 -5.03 -7.41
CA ALA A 42 -3.59 -5.73 -8.41
C ALA A 42 -4.18 -7.13 -8.74
N PHE A 43 -4.82 -7.78 -7.76
CA PHE A 43 -5.49 -9.06 -7.97
C PHE A 43 -6.73 -8.94 -8.86
N THR A 44 -7.36 -7.77 -8.95
CA THR A 44 -8.54 -7.58 -9.80
C THR A 44 -8.22 -7.80 -11.28
N HIS A 45 -6.98 -7.52 -11.70
CA HIS A 45 -6.51 -7.78 -13.07
C HIS A 45 -6.41 -9.28 -13.40
N LEU A 46 -6.20 -10.11 -12.38
CA LEU A 46 -6.15 -11.58 -12.51
C LEU A 46 -7.54 -12.21 -12.35
N GLY A 47 -8.59 -11.41 -12.11
CA GLY A 47 -9.95 -11.90 -11.89
C GLY A 47 -10.51 -12.73 -13.05
N GLU A 48 -10.08 -12.45 -14.28
CA GLU A 48 -10.51 -13.19 -15.48
C GLU A 48 -9.84 -14.56 -15.61
N GLU A 49 -8.74 -14.82 -14.89
CA GLU A 49 -8.03 -16.11 -14.91
C GLU A 49 -8.70 -17.17 -14.01
N PHE A 50 -9.68 -16.78 -13.19
CA PHE A 50 -10.42 -17.71 -12.34
C PHE A 50 -11.46 -18.52 -13.13
N ARG A 51 -11.61 -19.82 -12.82
CA ARG A 51 -12.63 -20.69 -13.47
C ARG A 51 -14.06 -20.19 -13.24
N ARG A 52 -14.36 -19.61 -12.06
CA ARG A 52 -15.67 -19.02 -11.74
C ARG A 52 -15.50 -17.66 -11.05
N PRO A 53 -15.24 -16.58 -11.81
CA PRO A 53 -14.90 -15.27 -11.24
C PRO A 53 -15.96 -14.74 -10.27
N ALA A 54 -17.24 -14.90 -10.56
CA ALA A 54 -18.32 -14.37 -9.72
C ALA A 54 -18.36 -14.94 -8.28
N ARG A 55 -17.77 -16.12 -8.04
CA ARG A 55 -17.79 -16.78 -6.73
C ARG A 55 -16.39 -16.99 -6.17
N ASP A 56 -15.47 -17.45 -6.99
CA ASP A 56 -14.14 -17.85 -6.52
C ASP A 56 -13.26 -16.62 -6.25
N PHE A 57 -13.42 -15.54 -7.01
CA PHE A 57 -12.70 -14.28 -6.78
C PHE A 57 -13.02 -13.64 -5.41
N PRO A 58 -14.29 -13.38 -5.03
CA PRO A 58 -14.59 -12.77 -3.72
C PRO A 58 -14.20 -13.68 -2.55
N LEU A 59 -14.32 -15.01 -2.70
CA LEU A 59 -13.88 -15.96 -1.67
C LEU A 59 -12.36 -15.95 -1.50
N ALA A 60 -11.61 -15.94 -2.60
CA ALA A 60 -10.15 -15.86 -2.56
C ALA A 60 -9.68 -14.52 -1.95
N LEU A 61 -10.33 -13.42 -2.31
CA LEU A 61 -10.04 -12.10 -1.77
C LEU A 61 -10.30 -12.05 -0.25
N LEU A 62 -11.48 -12.49 0.20
CA LEU A 62 -11.83 -12.48 1.62
C LEU A 62 -10.91 -13.41 2.43
N GLY A 63 -10.63 -14.61 1.92
CA GLY A 63 -9.70 -15.54 2.55
C GLY A 63 -8.28 -14.98 2.65
N GLY A 64 -7.79 -14.33 1.59
CA GLY A 64 -6.48 -13.68 1.56
C GLY A 64 -6.38 -12.52 2.56
N VAL A 65 -7.40 -11.65 2.60
CA VAL A 65 -7.46 -10.51 3.54
C VAL A 65 -7.52 -11.00 4.98
N LEU A 66 -8.35 -12.02 5.29
CA LEU A 66 -8.44 -12.59 6.63
C LEU A 66 -7.12 -13.23 7.06
N LEU A 67 -6.49 -14.01 6.18
CA LEU A 67 -5.20 -14.65 6.47
C LEU A 67 -4.10 -13.60 6.69
N ALA A 68 -4.01 -12.59 5.82
CA ALA A 68 -3.06 -11.49 5.98
C ALA A 68 -3.30 -10.73 7.29
N GLY A 69 -4.56 -10.42 7.62
CA GLY A 69 -4.93 -9.77 8.88
C GLY A 69 -4.53 -10.60 10.11
N LEU A 70 -4.71 -11.93 10.05
CA LEU A 70 -4.31 -12.85 11.13
C LEU A 70 -2.79 -12.89 11.31
N VAL A 71 -2.03 -12.90 10.20
CA VAL A 71 -0.56 -12.84 10.21
C VAL A 71 -0.08 -11.50 10.78
N TYR A 72 -0.64 -10.38 10.32
CA TYR A 72 -0.31 -9.05 10.84
C TYR A 72 -0.62 -8.93 12.33
N TRP A 73 -1.78 -9.43 12.76
CA TRP A 73 -2.14 -9.46 14.18
C TRP A 73 -1.15 -10.30 15.00
N ALA A 74 -0.82 -11.50 14.54
CA ALA A 74 0.15 -12.36 15.22
C ALA A 74 1.55 -11.73 15.30
N CYS A 75 2.00 -11.05 14.24
CA CYS A 75 3.25 -10.30 14.23
C CYS A 75 3.22 -9.12 15.21
N SER A 76 2.13 -8.36 15.25
CA SER A 76 1.96 -7.23 16.18
C SER A 76 1.99 -7.69 17.63
N VAL A 77 1.29 -8.78 17.97
CA VAL A 77 1.34 -9.37 19.32
C VAL A 77 2.77 -9.76 19.68
N ALA A 78 3.51 -10.41 18.77
CA ALA A 78 4.90 -10.78 19.02
C ALA A 78 5.80 -9.54 19.23
N VAL A 79 5.67 -8.49 18.41
CA VAL A 79 6.47 -7.26 18.57
C VAL A 79 6.19 -6.58 19.92
N LEU A 80 4.92 -6.52 20.33
CA LEU A 80 4.49 -5.94 21.59
C LEU A 80 4.99 -6.74 22.80
N SER A 81 4.84 -8.07 22.79
CA SER A 81 5.26 -8.94 23.89
C SER A 81 6.77 -8.91 24.15
N PHE A 82 7.58 -8.69 23.11
CA PHE A 82 9.03 -8.63 23.22
C PHE A 82 9.57 -7.19 23.34
N HIS A 83 8.69 -6.19 23.44
CA HIS A 83 9.07 -4.77 23.54
C HIS A 83 10.11 -4.33 22.49
N THR A 84 9.95 -4.80 21.25
CA THR A 84 10.88 -4.51 20.15
C THR A 84 10.55 -3.23 19.37
N TYR A 85 9.68 -2.39 19.93
CA TYR A 85 9.19 -1.12 19.39
C TYR A 85 9.75 0.07 20.17
N GLY A 86 9.81 1.28 19.58
CA GLY A 86 10.04 2.51 20.35
C GLY A 86 10.71 3.69 19.62
N ASP A 87 11.55 3.43 18.63
CA ASP A 87 12.21 4.45 17.80
C ASP A 87 12.01 4.10 16.33
N VAL A 88 12.03 5.09 15.41
CA VAL A 88 11.85 4.89 13.96
C VAL A 88 12.79 3.82 13.38
N HIS A 89 14.04 3.76 13.84
CA HIS A 89 15.00 2.74 13.43
C HIS A 89 14.75 1.36 14.06
N SER A 90 14.16 1.33 15.26
CA SER A 90 13.75 0.10 15.94
C SER A 90 12.48 -0.48 15.33
N ASP A 91 11.55 0.37 14.89
CA ASP A 91 10.27 -0.04 14.31
C ASP A 91 10.46 -0.65 12.91
N ALA A 92 11.30 -0.06 12.06
CA ALA A 92 11.65 -0.63 10.76
C ALA A 92 12.40 -1.98 10.87
N GLY A 93 13.09 -2.20 12.00
CA GLY A 93 13.86 -3.41 12.30
C GLY A 93 13.21 -4.34 13.32
N ALA A 94 11.94 -4.15 13.66
CA ALA A 94 11.30 -4.80 14.82
C ALA A 94 11.32 -6.34 14.69
N LEU A 95 11.01 -6.87 13.51
CA LEU A 95 11.03 -8.32 13.26
C LEU A 95 12.46 -8.91 13.26
N PRO A 96 13.46 -8.36 12.54
CA PRO A 96 14.84 -8.80 12.67
C PRO A 96 15.35 -8.78 14.12
N ARG A 97 15.00 -7.74 14.90
CA ARG A 97 15.38 -7.61 16.32
C ARG A 97 14.67 -8.63 17.20
N LEU A 98 13.39 -8.90 16.96
CA LEU A 98 12.65 -9.97 17.62
C LEU A 98 13.33 -11.33 17.41
N TYR A 99 13.69 -11.66 16.18
CA TYR A 99 14.37 -12.92 15.88
C TYR A 99 15.81 -12.98 16.41
N GLN A 100 16.49 -11.84 16.52
CA GLN A 100 17.77 -11.73 17.22
C GLN A 100 17.65 -12.16 18.69
N LEU A 101 16.61 -11.70 19.39
CA LEU A 101 16.37 -12.04 20.80
C LEU A 101 16.01 -13.52 21.00
N LEU A 102 15.30 -14.11 20.03
CA LEU A 102 14.82 -15.50 20.12
C LEU A 102 15.87 -16.55 19.70
N LEU A 103 16.70 -16.24 18.70
CA LEU A 103 17.54 -17.22 18.00
C LEU A 103 19.01 -16.76 17.82
N GLY A 104 19.37 -15.57 18.30
CA GLY A 104 20.71 -15.00 18.22
C GLY A 104 20.99 -14.17 16.95
N GLU A 105 22.20 -13.62 16.85
CA GLU A 105 22.64 -12.71 15.77
C GLU A 105 22.49 -13.28 14.35
N GLN A 106 22.70 -14.59 14.16
CA GLN A 106 22.58 -15.21 12.84
C GLN A 106 21.14 -15.13 12.29
N ALA A 107 20.13 -15.23 13.15
CA ALA A 107 18.73 -15.13 12.74
C ALA A 107 18.35 -13.71 12.34
N ARG A 108 18.97 -12.69 12.95
CA ARG A 108 18.78 -11.28 12.58
C ARG A 108 19.13 -11.03 11.13
N TRP A 109 20.31 -11.48 10.70
CA TRP A 109 20.79 -11.32 9.33
C TRP A 109 19.94 -12.08 8.32
N LEU A 110 19.51 -13.30 8.65
CA LEU A 110 18.64 -14.08 7.77
C LEU A 110 17.30 -13.38 7.55
N VAL A 111 16.64 -12.92 8.62
CA VAL A 111 15.34 -12.24 8.52
C VAL A 111 15.48 -10.89 7.80
N ALA A 112 16.54 -10.14 8.09
CA ALA A 112 16.84 -8.89 7.38
C ALA A 112 17.06 -9.11 5.88
N LEU A 113 17.80 -10.16 5.50
CA LEU A 113 18.04 -10.51 4.11
C LEU A 113 16.75 -10.92 3.38
N VAL A 114 15.91 -11.76 4.03
CA VAL A 114 14.61 -12.15 3.46
C VAL A 114 13.70 -10.92 3.29
N GLY A 115 13.66 -10.02 4.29
CA GLY A 115 12.93 -8.76 4.19
C GLY A 115 13.43 -7.88 3.03
N TYR A 116 14.74 -7.74 2.90
CA TYR A 116 15.36 -7.01 1.79
C TYR A 116 15.00 -7.61 0.42
N LEU A 117 15.12 -8.93 0.26
CA LEU A 117 14.77 -9.61 -0.99
C LEU A 117 13.29 -9.46 -1.33
N ALA A 118 12.40 -9.50 -0.33
CA ALA A 118 10.97 -9.26 -0.53
C ALA A 118 10.70 -7.82 -1.00
N CYS A 119 11.29 -6.81 -0.35
CA CYS A 119 11.20 -5.41 -0.77
C CYS A 119 11.77 -5.21 -2.17
N PHE A 120 12.91 -5.82 -2.48
CA PHE A 120 13.54 -5.75 -3.79
C PHE A 120 12.64 -6.35 -4.88
N ALA A 121 12.07 -7.53 -4.65
CA ALA A 121 11.14 -8.16 -5.58
C ALA A 121 9.91 -7.26 -5.85
N SER A 122 9.29 -6.75 -4.79
CA SER A 122 8.14 -5.84 -4.89
C SER A 122 8.47 -4.58 -5.67
N MET A 123 9.63 -3.95 -5.41
CA MET A 123 10.06 -2.75 -6.10
C MET A 123 10.26 -2.99 -7.61
N ASN A 124 10.84 -4.14 -7.98
CA ASN A 124 11.00 -4.52 -9.39
C ASN A 124 9.64 -4.71 -10.09
N LEU A 125 8.69 -5.38 -9.43
CA LEU A 125 7.32 -5.57 -9.93
C LEU A 125 6.63 -4.23 -10.20
N TYR A 126 6.69 -3.29 -9.25
CA TYR A 126 6.07 -1.97 -9.40
C TYR A 126 6.71 -1.17 -10.53
N ILE A 127 8.04 -1.08 -10.59
CA ILE A 127 8.75 -0.36 -11.64
C ILE A 127 8.37 -0.91 -13.03
N GLN A 128 8.31 -2.23 -13.16
CA GLN A 128 7.91 -2.88 -14.41
C GLN A 128 6.44 -2.64 -14.75
N GLY A 129 5.55 -2.68 -13.76
CA GLY A 129 4.12 -2.39 -13.91
C GLY A 129 3.88 -0.96 -14.40
N PHE A 130 4.50 0.03 -13.75
CA PHE A 130 4.39 1.44 -14.15
C PHE A 130 4.98 1.70 -15.54
N ALA A 131 6.11 1.07 -15.87
CA ALA A 131 6.70 1.20 -17.21
C ALA A 131 5.76 0.68 -18.30
N ARG A 132 5.06 -0.44 -18.06
CA ARG A 132 4.04 -0.96 -18.99
C ARG A 132 2.81 -0.07 -19.06
N LEU A 133 2.36 0.48 -17.93
CA LEU A 133 1.22 1.41 -17.90
C LEU A 133 1.50 2.66 -18.74
N ILE A 134 2.67 3.29 -18.53
CA ILE A 134 3.10 4.46 -19.31
C ILE A 134 3.23 4.12 -20.80
N TRP A 135 3.79 2.95 -21.10
CA TRP A 135 3.88 2.46 -22.48
C TRP A 135 2.49 2.31 -23.12
N SER A 136 1.54 1.67 -22.44
CA SER A 136 0.16 1.50 -22.93
C SER A 136 -0.53 2.83 -23.17
N LEU A 137 -0.37 3.80 -22.25
CA LEU A 137 -0.92 5.14 -22.41
C LEU A 137 -0.28 5.90 -23.59
N ALA A 138 1.00 5.68 -23.87
CA ALA A 138 1.68 6.25 -25.02
C ALA A 138 1.25 5.59 -26.34
N ASP A 139 1.00 4.28 -26.34
CA ASP A 139 0.50 3.52 -27.50
C ASP A 139 -0.92 3.97 -27.87
N GLU A 140 -1.75 4.27 -26.88
CA GLU A 140 -3.08 4.89 -27.05
C GLU A 140 -3.04 6.39 -27.43
N GLY A 141 -1.86 6.96 -27.67
CA GLY A 141 -1.68 8.36 -28.07
C GLY A 141 -1.94 9.41 -26.98
N LYS A 142 -2.07 9.00 -25.71
CA LYS A 142 -2.29 9.92 -24.57
C LYS A 142 -0.99 10.54 -24.05
N LEU A 143 0.15 9.90 -24.32
CA LEU A 143 1.49 10.34 -23.95
C LEU A 143 2.39 10.47 -25.20
N PRO A 144 3.55 11.17 -25.10
CA PRO A 144 4.47 11.31 -26.23
C PRO A 144 4.82 9.97 -26.88
N ALA A 145 4.67 9.86 -28.20
CA ALA A 145 4.91 8.63 -28.97
C ALA A 145 6.32 8.02 -28.76
N ARG A 146 7.29 8.85 -28.35
CA ARG A 146 8.64 8.38 -27.99
C ARG A 146 8.64 7.38 -26.83
N LEU A 147 7.66 7.42 -25.93
CA LEU A 147 7.50 6.50 -24.79
C LEU A 147 6.87 5.16 -25.20
N ALA A 148 6.16 5.11 -26.33
CA ALA A 148 5.63 3.87 -26.90
C ALA A 148 6.71 3.01 -27.58
N ALA A 149 7.90 3.58 -27.82
CA ALA A 149 9.00 2.89 -28.47
C ALA A 149 9.55 1.72 -27.60
N ARG A 150 9.56 0.52 -28.19
CA ARG A 150 10.13 -0.69 -27.59
C ARG A 150 11.58 -0.88 -28.05
N ASN A 151 12.41 -1.44 -27.17
CA ASN A 151 13.79 -1.83 -27.50
C ASN A 151 13.81 -3.19 -28.24
N ARG A 152 14.98 -3.64 -28.71
CA ARG A 152 15.21 -4.94 -29.38
C ARG A 152 14.69 -6.16 -28.62
N HIS A 153 14.58 -6.07 -27.29
CA HIS A 153 14.05 -7.12 -26.42
C HIS A 153 12.54 -7.00 -26.15
N GLY A 154 11.81 -6.18 -26.90
CA GLY A 154 10.37 -5.95 -26.74
C GLY A 154 9.97 -5.11 -25.51
N GLN A 155 10.94 -4.63 -24.72
CA GLN A 155 10.70 -3.87 -23.49
C GLN A 155 10.63 -2.36 -23.74
N PRO A 156 9.70 -1.63 -23.08
CA PRO A 156 9.58 -0.17 -23.22
C PRO A 156 10.66 0.57 -22.40
N ALA A 157 11.91 0.53 -22.88
CA ALA A 157 13.07 1.06 -22.14
C ALA A 157 12.95 2.55 -21.79
N ARG A 158 12.35 3.36 -22.67
CA ARG A 158 12.17 4.81 -22.40
C ARG A 158 11.14 5.08 -21.30
N ALA A 159 10.05 4.33 -21.27
CA ALA A 159 9.08 4.39 -20.19
C ALA A 159 9.71 3.93 -18.87
N LEU A 160 10.53 2.87 -18.91
CA LEU A 160 11.27 2.38 -17.75
C LEU A 160 12.25 3.44 -17.20
N HIS A 161 13.06 4.07 -18.05
CA HIS A 161 13.97 5.14 -17.63
C HIS A 161 13.22 6.33 -17.04
N LEU A 162 12.05 6.69 -17.59
CA LEU A 162 11.22 7.75 -17.03
C LEU A 162 10.73 7.40 -15.61
N VAL A 163 10.27 6.16 -15.39
CA VAL A 163 9.86 5.71 -14.05
C VAL A 163 11.04 5.76 -13.07
N ILE A 164 12.21 5.22 -13.46
CA ILE A 164 13.39 5.23 -12.61
C ILE A 164 13.82 6.67 -12.27
N LEU A 165 13.82 7.56 -13.27
CA LEU A 165 14.15 8.98 -13.06
C LEU A 165 13.15 9.65 -12.12
N ALA A 166 11.85 9.37 -12.28
CA ALA A 166 10.81 9.89 -11.40
C ALA A 166 10.98 9.39 -9.96
N CYS A 167 11.24 8.09 -9.76
CA CYS A 167 11.52 7.51 -8.45
C CYS A 167 12.79 8.10 -7.81
N ALA A 168 13.86 8.28 -8.59
CA ALA A 168 15.10 8.88 -8.12
C ALA A 168 14.88 10.35 -7.73
N ALA A 169 14.16 11.11 -8.56
CA ALA A 169 13.81 12.50 -8.25
C ALA A 169 12.94 12.58 -7.00
N SER A 170 11.94 11.71 -6.83
CA SER A 170 11.11 11.70 -5.62
C SER A 170 11.92 11.34 -4.38
N ALA A 171 12.88 10.42 -4.48
CA ALA A 171 13.76 10.05 -3.38
C ALA A 171 14.68 11.23 -2.97
N VAL A 172 15.23 11.96 -3.95
CA VAL A 172 16.04 13.16 -3.69
C VAL A 172 15.20 14.24 -3.03
N VAL A 173 14.00 14.52 -3.55
CA VAL A 173 13.10 15.52 -2.97
C VAL A 173 12.71 15.14 -1.54
N ALA A 174 12.37 13.87 -1.30
CA ALA A 174 12.06 13.38 0.04
C ALA A 174 13.24 13.56 1.00
N SER A 175 14.46 13.24 0.56
CA SER A 175 15.67 13.43 1.36
C SER A 175 15.97 14.90 1.66
N LEU A 176 15.77 15.80 0.69
CA LEU A 176 16.00 17.24 0.88
C LEU A 176 14.93 17.89 1.77
N ALA A 177 13.69 17.39 1.71
CA ALA A 177 12.59 17.85 2.54
C ALA A 177 12.59 17.21 3.95
N GLY A 178 13.48 16.26 4.23
CA GLY A 178 13.55 15.56 5.51
C GLY A 178 12.33 14.67 5.80
N LEU A 179 11.64 14.20 4.76
CA LEU A 179 10.44 13.38 4.90
C LEU A 179 10.79 11.96 5.33
N GLY A 180 10.11 11.47 6.37
CA GLY A 180 10.25 10.10 6.86
C GLY A 180 9.50 9.09 6.00
N VAL A 181 9.80 7.79 6.18
CA VAL A 181 9.08 6.71 5.48
C VAL A 181 7.59 6.74 5.81
N ASP A 182 7.23 7.06 7.06
CA ASP A 182 5.84 7.20 7.49
C ASP A 182 5.09 8.30 6.72
N ASP A 183 5.74 9.43 6.44
CA ASP A 183 5.15 10.53 5.67
C ASP A 183 4.92 10.10 4.21
N LEU A 184 5.89 9.41 3.62
CA LEU A 184 5.78 8.87 2.26
C LEU A 184 4.62 7.87 2.16
N ILE A 185 4.45 7.00 3.17
CA ILE A 185 3.32 6.06 3.26
C ILE A 185 1.99 6.82 3.35
N ARG A 186 1.91 7.87 4.19
CA ARG A 186 0.69 8.69 4.32
C ARG A 186 0.32 9.38 3.01
N TYR A 187 1.28 9.97 2.31
CA TYR A 187 1.04 10.57 0.99
C TYR A 187 0.60 9.53 -0.04
N ALA A 188 1.24 8.36 -0.09
CA ALA A 188 0.86 7.29 -0.99
C ALA A 188 -0.57 6.79 -0.69
N ASN A 189 -0.90 6.56 0.58
CA ASN A 189 -2.24 6.22 1.04
C ASN A 189 -3.30 7.24 0.61
N GLY A 190 -3.01 8.54 0.72
CA GLY A 190 -3.92 9.58 0.25
C GLY A 190 -4.29 9.40 -1.22
N ASN A 191 -3.31 9.08 -2.08
CA ASN A 191 -3.54 8.81 -3.50
C ASN A 191 -4.42 7.57 -3.72
N PHE A 192 -4.13 6.46 -3.02
CA PHE A 192 -4.90 5.23 -3.14
C PHE A 192 -6.35 5.40 -2.65
N VAL A 193 -6.54 6.02 -1.49
CA VAL A 193 -7.87 6.29 -0.92
C VAL A 193 -8.67 7.20 -1.86
N LEU A 194 -8.05 8.20 -2.50
CA LEU A 194 -8.73 9.01 -3.49
C LEU A 194 -9.18 8.19 -4.70
N ILE A 195 -8.31 7.33 -5.24
CA ILE A 195 -8.66 6.46 -6.36
C ILE A 195 -9.84 5.56 -5.96
N TYR A 196 -9.82 4.94 -4.78
CA TYR A 196 -10.92 4.13 -4.29
C TYR A 196 -12.21 4.92 -4.11
N LEU A 197 -12.12 6.14 -3.57
CA LEU A 197 -13.27 7.03 -3.42
C LEU A 197 -13.91 7.32 -4.78
N LEU A 198 -13.11 7.68 -5.79
CA LEU A 198 -13.60 7.96 -7.14
C LEU A 198 -14.18 6.71 -7.81
N SER A 199 -13.53 5.55 -7.66
CA SER A 199 -14.02 4.28 -8.17
C SER A 199 -15.36 3.87 -7.54
N MET A 200 -15.50 4.03 -6.22
CA MET A 200 -16.75 3.72 -5.52
C MET A 200 -17.85 4.74 -5.83
N ALA A 201 -17.52 6.04 -5.96
CA ALA A 201 -18.45 7.06 -6.41
C ALA A 201 -19.00 6.74 -7.81
N ALA A 202 -18.13 6.34 -8.74
CA ALA A 202 -18.56 5.83 -10.04
C ALA A 202 -19.44 4.58 -9.90
N GLY A 203 -19.08 3.65 -9.00
CA GLY A 203 -19.88 2.48 -8.65
C GLY A 203 -21.29 2.83 -8.16
N VAL A 204 -21.46 3.86 -7.33
CA VAL A 204 -22.77 4.35 -6.86
C VAL A 204 -23.63 4.87 -8.02
N CYS A 205 -23.02 5.49 -9.02
CA CYS A 205 -23.71 5.97 -10.21
C CYS A 205 -24.06 4.83 -11.20
N LEU A 206 -23.23 3.79 -11.27
CA LEU A 206 -23.34 2.71 -12.27
C LEU A 206 -24.16 1.50 -11.79
N LEU A 207 -24.04 1.12 -10.51
CA LEU A 207 -24.65 -0.08 -9.94
C LEU A 207 -26.10 0.15 -9.52
N ARG A 208 -26.89 -0.93 -9.49
CA ARG A 208 -28.31 -0.92 -9.10
C ARG A 208 -28.57 -1.93 -7.99
N GLY A 209 -29.61 -1.68 -7.18
CA GLY A 209 -30.03 -2.58 -6.11
C GLY A 209 -29.06 -2.64 -4.91
N PRO A 210 -28.85 -3.81 -4.27
CA PRO A 210 -28.05 -3.93 -3.05
C PRO A 210 -26.56 -3.61 -3.26
N LEU A 211 -26.05 -3.80 -4.48
CA LEU A 211 -24.69 -3.44 -4.87
C LEU A 211 -24.45 -1.93 -4.83
N ARG A 212 -25.48 -1.12 -5.09
CA ARG A 212 -25.38 0.35 -4.98
C ARG A 212 -25.27 0.78 -3.53
N LEU A 213 -26.00 0.13 -2.62
CA LEU A 213 -25.88 0.39 -1.19
C LEU A 213 -24.47 0.04 -0.70
N LEU A 214 -23.94 -1.12 -1.13
CA LEU A 214 -22.57 -1.52 -0.79
C LEU A 214 -21.54 -0.50 -1.30
N ALA A 215 -21.67 -0.04 -2.55
CA ALA A 215 -20.80 1.01 -3.09
C ALA A 215 -20.93 2.34 -2.34
N ALA A 216 -22.14 2.71 -1.90
CA ALA A 216 -22.37 3.93 -1.12
C ALA A 216 -21.73 3.84 0.27
N VAL A 217 -21.86 2.70 0.95
CA VAL A 217 -21.19 2.44 2.24
C VAL A 217 -19.67 2.48 2.07
N ALA A 218 -19.13 1.82 1.04
CA ALA A 218 -17.70 1.84 0.74
C ALA A 218 -17.20 3.26 0.42
N CYS A 219 -17.98 4.05 -0.33
CA CYS A 219 -17.69 5.45 -0.62
C CYS A 219 -17.65 6.30 0.66
N LEU A 220 -18.61 6.10 1.58
CA LEU A 220 -18.63 6.80 2.87
C LEU A 220 -17.42 6.42 3.74
N LEU A 221 -17.03 5.14 3.76
CA LEU A 221 -15.85 4.68 4.48
C LEU A 221 -14.57 5.28 3.89
N CYS A 222 -14.42 5.30 2.57
CA CYS A 222 -13.27 5.94 1.91
C CYS A 222 -13.22 7.45 2.22
N ALA A 223 -14.37 8.12 2.23
CA ALA A 223 -14.45 9.53 2.59
C ALA A 223 -14.05 9.76 4.07
N ALA A 224 -14.51 8.89 4.98
CA ALA A 224 -14.13 8.95 6.38
C ALA A 224 -12.62 8.75 6.59
N VAL A 225 -12.02 7.78 5.91
CA VAL A 225 -10.56 7.57 5.93
C VAL A 225 -9.82 8.78 5.37
N LEU A 226 -10.30 9.36 4.26
CA LEU A 226 -9.68 10.55 3.68
C LEU A 226 -9.75 11.76 4.63
N LEU A 227 -10.85 11.92 5.36
CA LEU A 227 -10.99 12.94 6.41
C LEU A 227 -10.06 12.67 7.60
N MET A 228 -9.87 11.40 7.97
CA MET A 228 -8.93 10.99 9.02
C MET A 228 -7.47 11.27 8.65
N LEU A 229 -7.09 11.18 7.37
CA LEU A 229 -5.77 11.60 6.88
C LEU A 229 -5.56 13.12 6.99
N GLY A 230 -6.62 13.91 7.18
CA GLY A 230 -6.53 15.34 7.49
C GLY A 230 -5.75 16.14 6.46
N GLN A 231 -4.69 16.83 6.91
CA GLN A 231 -3.87 17.70 6.05
C GLN A 231 -3.00 16.93 5.06
N ASP A 232 -2.67 15.66 5.33
CA ASP A 232 -1.87 14.84 4.43
C ASP A 232 -2.64 14.51 3.12
N ALA A 233 -3.97 14.52 3.20
CA ALA A 233 -4.85 14.37 2.03
C ALA A 233 -5.07 15.69 1.25
N ALA A 234 -4.71 16.85 1.82
CA ALA A 234 -4.93 18.14 1.17
C ALA A 234 -4.13 18.29 -0.14
N TYR A 235 -2.90 17.75 -0.17
CA TYR A 235 -2.09 17.67 -1.39
C TYR A 235 -2.83 16.90 -2.50
N VAL A 236 -3.43 15.77 -2.16
CA VAL A 236 -4.10 14.88 -3.12
C VAL A 236 -5.39 15.51 -3.65
N LEU A 237 -6.15 16.20 -2.80
CA LEU A 237 -7.30 16.99 -3.22
C LEU A 237 -6.90 18.16 -4.11
N GLY A 238 -5.80 18.85 -3.79
CA GLY A 238 -5.23 19.91 -4.63
C GLY A 238 -4.80 19.38 -6.01
N LEU A 239 -4.19 18.20 -6.04
CA LEU A 239 -3.78 17.54 -7.29
C LEU A 239 -4.99 17.12 -8.14
N LEU A 240 -6.06 16.63 -7.51
CA LEU A 240 -7.33 16.36 -8.19
C LEU A 240 -7.95 17.63 -8.77
N LEU A 241 -8.00 18.71 -7.99
CA LEU A 241 -8.51 20.01 -8.44
C LEU A 241 -7.68 20.55 -9.62
N GLY A 242 -6.35 20.42 -9.57
CA GLY A 242 -5.45 20.75 -10.66
C GLY A 242 -5.72 19.91 -11.92
N LEU A 243 -5.96 18.61 -11.76
CA LEU A 243 -6.34 17.70 -12.85
C LEU A 243 -7.70 18.07 -13.47
N LEU A 244 -8.67 18.47 -12.66
CA LEU A 244 -9.98 18.92 -13.13
C LEU A 244 -9.93 20.30 -13.80
N ALA A 245 -9.01 21.16 -13.35
CA ALA A 245 -8.78 22.50 -13.89
C ALA A 245 -7.97 22.48 -15.19
N LEU A 246 -7.22 21.40 -15.48
CA LEU A 246 -6.57 21.23 -16.77
C LEU A 246 -7.64 21.26 -17.87
N PRO A 247 -7.54 22.17 -18.86
CA PRO A 247 -8.50 22.25 -19.93
C PRO A 247 -8.53 20.89 -20.62
N ARG A 248 -9.69 20.20 -20.54
CA ARG A 248 -9.93 18.94 -21.22
C ARG A 248 -9.67 19.17 -22.69
N ARG A 249 -8.48 18.82 -23.17
CA ARG A 249 -8.17 18.79 -24.61
C ARG A 249 -9.19 17.84 -25.21
N ARG A 250 -10.22 18.41 -25.85
CA ARG A 250 -11.21 17.67 -26.63
C ARG A 250 -10.43 16.78 -27.59
N ARG A 251 -10.51 15.47 -27.35
CA ARG A 251 -10.05 14.47 -28.32
C ARG A 251 -10.84 14.74 -29.60
N ARG A 252 -10.14 15.18 -30.64
CA ARG A 252 -10.60 15.01 -32.02
C ARG A 252 -10.12 13.65 -32.49
#